data_AF-A0A7C7W4D2-F1
#
_entry.id   AF-A0A7C7W4D2-F1
#
_cell.length_a   1.000
_cell.length_b   1.000
_cell.length_c   1.000
_cell.angle_alpha   90.00
_cell.angle_beta   90.00
_cell.angle_gamma   90.00
#
_symmetry.space_group_name_H-M   'P 1'
#
loop_
_entity.id
_entity.type
_entity.pdbx_description
1 polymer ?
#
loop_
_entity_poly.entity_id
_entity_poly.type
_entity_poly.pdbx_seq_one_letter_code
_entity_poly.pdbx_strand_id
1 'polypeptide(L)'
;MDDIDLSPPQKISFQKVLDALLDAETVFPPLYLHRLSDLETEETRELEHIWTQIPAWRRKALLEDLEQLFEDDYLLSFDAVCRIGLNDPEPEVRFLSVRSMFDYDAPDLIPEFLSLMTED
;
A
#
# COMPACT_ATOMS: atom_id res chain seq x y z
N MET A 1 2.89 12.64 -39.73
CA MET A 1 3.94 12.01 -38.91
C MET A 1 3.80 12.72 -37.59
N ASP A 2 2.92 12.19 -36.75
CA ASP A 2 2.56 12.81 -35.49
C ASP A 2 3.76 12.70 -34.55
N ASP A 3 4.16 13.81 -33.95
CA ASP A 3 5.20 13.87 -32.94
C ASP A 3 4.84 12.89 -31.83
N ILE A 4 5.68 11.85 -31.67
CA ILE A 4 5.60 10.97 -30.51
C ILE A 4 6.03 11.82 -29.32
N ASP A 5 5.07 12.13 -28.46
CA ASP A 5 5.33 12.79 -27.20
C ASP A 5 6.18 11.87 -26.32
N LEU A 6 7.48 12.16 -26.28
CA LEU A 6 8.48 11.48 -25.46
C LEU A 6 8.57 12.08 -24.05
N SER A 7 7.60 12.92 -23.65
CA SER A 7 7.51 13.38 -22.27
C SER A 7 7.38 12.16 -21.36
N PRO A 8 8.20 12.04 -20.30
CA PRO A 8 8.00 10.97 -19.32
C PRO A 8 6.56 11.04 -18.81
N PRO A 9 5.89 9.89 -18.60
CA PRO A 9 4.51 9.88 -18.12
C PRO A 9 4.42 10.77 -16.88
N GLN A 10 3.42 11.67 -16.88
CA GLN A 10 3.26 12.68 -15.84
C GLN A 10 3.29 12.00 -14.46
N LYS A 11 4.36 12.22 -13.69
CA LYS A 11 4.58 11.55 -12.41
C LYS A 11 3.42 11.92 -11.48
N ILE A 12 2.61 10.94 -11.11
CA ILE A 12 1.46 11.15 -10.22
C ILE A 12 2.01 11.61 -8.87
N SER A 13 1.60 12.79 -8.43
CA SER A 13 2.01 13.32 -7.13
C SER A 13 1.42 12.47 -6.02
N PHE A 14 2.20 12.18 -4.98
CA PHE A 14 1.75 11.32 -3.88
C PHE A 14 0.51 11.90 -3.17
N GLN A 15 0.41 13.22 -3.03
CA GLN A 15 -0.80 13.88 -2.52
C GLN A 15 -2.09 13.46 -3.25
N LYS A 16 -2.06 13.26 -4.58
CA LYS A 16 -3.24 12.81 -5.33
C LYS A 16 -3.63 11.38 -4.97
N VAL A 17 -2.65 10.55 -4.60
CA VAL A 17 -2.89 9.19 -4.13
C VAL A 17 -3.56 9.23 -2.77
N LEU A 18 -3.05 10.05 -1.84
CA LEU A 18 -3.65 10.25 -0.52
C LEU A 18 -5.09 10.78 -0.61
N ASP A 19 -5.32 11.79 -1.44
CA ASP A 19 -6.65 12.36 -1.68
C ASP A 19 -7.63 11.30 -2.23
N ALA A 20 -7.16 10.47 -3.18
CA ALA A 20 -7.97 9.39 -3.75
C ALA A 20 -8.24 8.24 -2.76
N LEU A 21 -7.33 7.97 -1.82
CA LEU A 21 -7.56 6.99 -0.76
C LEU A 21 -8.62 7.47 0.24
N LEU A 22 -8.64 8.78 0.54
CA LEU A 22 -9.59 9.42 1.45
C LEU A 22 -10.98 9.61 0.82
N ASP A 23 -11.07 9.75 -0.51
CA ASP A 23 -12.34 9.85 -1.21
C ASP A 23 -13.02 8.47 -1.33
N ALA A 24 -13.86 8.15 -0.35
CA ALA A 24 -14.64 6.90 -0.29
C ALA A 24 -15.69 6.76 -1.40
N GLU A 25 -16.10 7.87 -2.03
CA GLU A 25 -17.21 7.90 -3.00
C GLU A 25 -16.73 7.59 -4.42
N THR A 26 -15.44 7.78 -4.68
CA THR A 26 -14.83 7.51 -5.98
C THR A 26 -14.11 6.16 -5.98
N VAL A 27 -14.09 5.47 -7.12
CA VAL A 27 -13.27 4.26 -7.30
C VAL A 27 -11.80 4.65 -7.28
N PHE A 28 -10.99 3.97 -6.48
CA PHE A 28 -9.55 4.23 -6.43
C PHE A 28 -8.91 3.91 -7.79
N PRO A 29 -8.21 4.85 -8.44
CA PRO A 29 -7.68 4.62 -9.78
C PRO A 29 -6.59 3.53 -9.78
N PRO A 30 -6.69 2.46 -10.61
CA PRO A 30 -5.69 1.39 -10.63
C PRO A 30 -4.27 1.87 -10.94
N LEU A 31 -4.13 2.92 -11.76
CA LEU A 31 -2.82 3.51 -12.07
C LEU A 31 -2.11 4.08 -10.83
N TYR A 32 -2.86 4.41 -9.77
CA TYR A 32 -2.28 4.98 -8.54
C TYR A 32 -1.64 3.89 -7.68
N LEU A 33 -1.96 2.61 -7.88
CA LEU A 33 -1.36 1.47 -7.16
C LEU A 33 0.15 1.42 -7.35
N HIS A 34 0.65 1.59 -8.58
CA HIS A 34 2.09 1.63 -8.86
C HIS A 34 2.82 2.74 -8.09
N ARG A 35 2.13 3.82 -7.71
CA ARG A 35 2.73 4.94 -6.98
C ARG A 35 2.99 4.62 -5.50
N LEU A 36 2.40 3.53 -5.01
CA LEU A 36 2.60 3.00 -3.67
C LEU A 36 3.81 2.05 -3.60
N SER A 37 4.45 1.73 -4.73
CA SER A 37 5.73 1.02 -4.74
C SER A 37 6.85 1.93 -4.24
N ASP A 38 7.78 1.37 -3.47
CA ASP A 38 9.01 2.03 -3.04
C ASP A 38 8.79 3.40 -2.40
N LEU A 39 7.81 3.49 -1.48
CA LEU A 39 7.54 4.73 -0.76
C LEU A 39 8.78 5.22 -0.02
N GLU A 40 9.12 6.48 -0.24
CA GLU A 40 10.15 7.15 0.55
C GLU A 40 9.67 7.34 2.00
N THR A 41 10.60 7.60 2.92
CA THR A 41 10.30 7.77 4.35
C THR A 41 9.23 8.83 4.61
N GLU A 42 9.24 9.94 3.86
CA GLU A 42 8.25 11.00 4.05
C GLU A 42 6.87 10.57 3.57
N GLU A 43 6.78 9.92 2.42
CA GLU A 43 5.53 9.42 1.84
C GLU A 43 4.92 8.31 2.70
N THR A 44 5.77 7.45 3.27
CA THR A 44 5.34 6.43 4.24
C THR A 44 4.68 7.08 5.46
N ARG A 45 5.27 8.15 6.01
CA ARG A 45 4.69 8.89 7.15
C ARG A 45 3.39 9.60 6.79
N GLU A 46 3.32 10.20 5.60
CA GLU A 46 2.10 10.84 5.12
C GLU A 46 0.95 9.83 4.99
N LEU A 47 1.23 8.64 4.45
CA LEU A 47 0.26 7.55 4.37
C LEU A 47 -0.15 7.04 5.76
N GLU A 48 0.82 6.78 6.64
CA GLU A 48 0.57 6.34 8.02
C GLU A 48 -0.32 7.33 8.77
N HIS A 49 -0.10 8.64 8.60
CA HIS A 49 -0.88 9.69 9.23
C HIS A 49 -2.36 9.68 8.83
N ILE A 50 -2.67 9.32 7.57
CA ILE A 50 -4.04 9.25 7.09
C ILE A 50 -4.64 7.84 7.17
N TRP A 51 -3.85 6.82 7.49
CA TRP A 51 -4.24 5.41 7.34
C TRP A 51 -5.56 5.09 8.02
N THR A 52 -5.70 5.46 9.29
CA THR A 52 -6.93 5.18 10.07
C THR A 52 -8.14 6.00 9.63
N GLN A 53 -7.95 7.06 8.84
CA GLN A 53 -9.00 7.90 8.26
C GLN A 53 -9.59 7.27 6.99
N ILE A 54 -8.82 6.44 6.28
CA ILE A 54 -9.29 5.67 5.13
C ILE A 54 -10.31 4.64 5.63
N PRO A 55 -11.49 4.50 5.00
CA PRO A 55 -12.46 3.48 5.41
C PRO A 55 -11.85 2.06 5.38
N ALA A 56 -12.16 1.26 6.40
CA ALA A 56 -11.63 -0.11 6.56
C ALA A 56 -11.75 -0.95 5.28
N TRP A 57 -12.91 -0.93 4.62
CA TRP A 57 -13.14 -1.68 3.38
C TRP A 57 -12.20 -1.25 2.24
N ARG A 58 -11.80 0.03 2.19
CA ARG A 58 -10.89 0.56 1.18
C ARG A 58 -9.44 0.16 1.48
N ARG A 59 -9.06 0.06 2.75
CA ARG A 59 -7.74 -0.48 3.14
C ARG A 59 -7.59 -1.97 2.80
N LYS A 60 -8.66 -2.75 3.02
CA LYS A 60 -8.72 -4.17 2.61
C LYS A 60 -8.56 -4.31 1.11
N ALA A 61 -9.41 -3.63 0.33
CA ALA A 61 -9.35 -3.66 -1.12
C ALA A 61 -7.99 -3.18 -1.66
N LEU A 62 -7.39 -2.16 -1.03
CA LEU A 62 -6.06 -1.70 -1.39
C LEU A 62 -5.01 -2.81 -1.23
N LEU A 63 -4.97 -3.50 -0.09
CA LEU A 63 -3.98 -4.57 0.12
C LEU A 63 -4.20 -5.76 -0.83
N GLU A 64 -5.45 -6.12 -1.14
CA GLU A 64 -5.78 -7.14 -2.13
C GLU A 64 -5.30 -6.73 -3.54
N ASP A 65 -5.56 -5.49 -3.95
CA ASP A 65 -5.12 -4.96 -5.25
C ASP A 65 -3.59 -4.89 -5.34
N LEU A 66 -2.90 -4.53 -4.25
CA LEU A 66 -1.44 -4.47 -4.19
C LEU A 66 -0.81 -5.86 -4.25
N GLU A 67 -1.39 -6.85 -3.58
CA GLU A 67 -0.95 -8.24 -3.67
C GLU A 67 -1.08 -8.75 -5.11
N GLN A 68 -2.25 -8.56 -5.74
CA GLN A 68 -2.45 -8.96 -7.13
C GLN A 68 -1.46 -8.26 -8.07
N LEU A 69 -1.21 -6.97 -7.86
CA LEU A 69 -0.26 -6.22 -8.67
C LEU A 69 1.18 -6.72 -8.48
N PHE A 70 1.56 -7.14 -7.28
CA PHE A 70 2.86 -7.74 -7.00
C PHE A 70 3.02 -9.12 -7.66
N GLU A 71 1.96 -9.94 -7.66
CA GLU A 71 1.95 -11.23 -8.38
C GLU A 71 2.18 -11.05 -9.90
N ASP A 72 1.68 -9.94 -10.45
CA ASP A 72 1.86 -9.58 -11.87
C ASP A 72 3.25 -8.96 -12.16
N ASP A 73 3.83 -8.20 -11.22
CA ASP A 73 5.14 -7.53 -11.35
C ASP A 73 5.94 -7.51 -10.04
N TYR A 74 6.77 -8.54 -9.85
CA TYR A 74 7.67 -8.71 -8.70
C TYR A 74 8.78 -7.65 -8.58
N LEU A 75 8.92 -6.72 -9.53
CA LEU A 75 9.84 -5.58 -9.39
C LEU A 75 9.29 -4.48 -8.48
N LEU A 76 7.98 -4.52 -8.21
CA LEU A 76 7.32 -3.59 -7.31
C LEU A 76 7.54 -4.03 -5.85
N SER A 77 7.58 -3.04 -4.95
CA SER A 77 7.75 -3.27 -3.52
C SER A 77 6.74 -2.46 -2.74
N PHE A 78 5.80 -3.14 -2.10
CA PHE A 78 4.75 -2.56 -1.26
C PHE A 78 4.99 -2.76 0.24
N ASP A 79 6.24 -3.08 0.61
CA ASP A 79 6.69 -3.30 2.00
C ASP A 79 6.19 -2.19 2.95
N ALA A 80 6.40 -0.93 2.59
CA ALA A 80 5.99 0.22 3.40
C ALA A 80 4.49 0.23 3.71
N VAL A 81 3.64 -0.06 2.71
CA VAL A 81 2.18 -0.10 2.90
C VAL A 81 1.77 -1.29 3.76
N CYS A 82 2.35 -2.46 3.50
CA CYS A 82 2.03 -3.67 4.24
C CYS A 82 2.44 -3.53 5.72
N ARG A 83 3.59 -2.90 6.01
CA ARG A 83 4.05 -2.59 7.39
C ARG A 83 3.08 -1.69 8.14
N ILE A 84 2.54 -0.65 7.49
CA ILE A 84 1.51 0.19 8.11
C ILE A 84 0.28 -0.65 8.48
N GLY A 85 -0.15 -1.55 7.60
CA GLY A 85 -1.31 -2.41 7.83
C GLY A 85 -1.14 -3.49 8.91
N LEU A 86 0.09 -3.84 9.32
CA LEU A 86 0.32 -4.78 10.44
C LEU A 86 -0.26 -4.27 11.77
N ASN A 87 -0.38 -2.95 11.91
CA ASN A 87 -0.93 -2.27 13.08
C ASN A 87 -2.37 -1.78 12.87
N ASP A 88 -3.05 -2.23 11.82
CA ASP A 88 -4.43 -1.81 11.54
C ASP A 88 -5.39 -2.25 12.65
N PRO A 89 -6.41 -1.44 13.01
CA PRO A 89 -7.43 -1.88 13.97
C PRO A 89 -8.27 -3.09 13.48
N GLU A 90 -8.42 -3.28 12.17
CA GLU A 90 -9.22 -4.36 11.59
C GLU A 90 -8.38 -5.63 11.40
N PRO A 91 -8.76 -6.78 12.00
CA PRO A 91 -7.99 -8.02 11.92
C PRO A 91 -7.73 -8.50 10.49
N GLU A 92 -8.71 -8.31 9.60
CA GLU A 92 -8.57 -8.72 8.20
C GLU A 92 -7.53 -7.89 7.44
N VAL A 93 -7.35 -6.61 7.79
CA VAL A 93 -6.28 -5.78 7.20
C VAL A 93 -4.92 -6.26 7.71
N ARG A 94 -4.80 -6.55 9.02
CA ARG A 94 -3.58 -7.13 9.58
C ARG A 94 -3.23 -8.46 8.93
N PHE A 95 -4.22 -9.34 8.73
CA PHE A 95 -4.03 -10.63 8.05
C PHE A 95 -3.50 -10.45 6.63
N LEU A 96 -4.09 -9.55 5.83
CA LEU A 96 -3.63 -9.28 4.47
C LEU A 96 -2.19 -8.76 4.47
N SER A 97 -1.86 -7.83 5.38
CA SER A 97 -0.50 -7.33 5.56
C SER A 97 0.50 -8.43 5.91
N VAL A 98 0.18 -9.29 6.88
CA VAL A 98 1.04 -10.44 7.24
C VAL A 98 1.22 -11.38 6.06
N ARG A 99 0.16 -11.65 5.29
CA ARG A 99 0.21 -12.50 4.11
C ARG A 99 1.15 -11.93 3.05
N SER A 100 1.04 -10.64 2.75
CA SER A 100 1.94 -9.96 1.81
C SER A 100 3.40 -9.93 2.28
N MET A 101 3.65 -10.01 3.58
CA MET A 101 5.02 -10.00 4.12
C MET A 101 5.83 -11.28 3.83
N PHE A 102 5.20 -12.38 3.41
CA PHE A 102 5.92 -13.62 3.11
C PHE A 102 6.96 -13.49 1.99
N ASP A 103 6.76 -12.52 1.09
CA ASP A 103 7.66 -12.28 -0.04
C ASP A 103 8.84 -11.36 0.32
N TYR A 104 8.87 -10.80 1.53
CA TYR A 104 9.90 -9.87 1.99
C TYR A 104 10.82 -10.52 3.03
N ASP A 105 12.13 -10.27 2.92
CA ASP A 105 13.08 -10.61 3.97
C ASP A 105 13.03 -9.53 5.06
N ALA A 106 12.13 -9.73 6.03
CA ALA A 106 11.82 -8.76 7.10
C ALA A 106 12.15 -9.32 8.50
N PRO A 107 13.44 -9.60 8.81
CA PRO A 107 13.83 -10.15 10.11
C PRO A 107 13.54 -9.19 11.28
N ASP A 108 13.41 -7.90 11.00
CA ASP A 108 13.03 -6.89 11.97
C ASP A 108 11.58 -7.01 12.44
N LEU A 109 10.71 -7.68 11.66
CA LEU A 109 9.30 -7.94 11.99
C LEU A 109 9.08 -9.17 12.87
N ILE A 110 10.12 -9.95 13.19
CA ILE A 110 10.00 -11.14 14.06
C ILE A 110 9.26 -10.83 15.38
N PRO A 111 9.57 -9.75 16.12
CA PRO A 111 8.84 -9.42 17.35
C PRO A 111 7.36 -9.11 17.12
N GLU A 112 7.03 -8.42 16.02
CA GLU A 112 5.67 -8.03 15.67
C GLU A 112 4.83 -9.27 15.30
N PHE A 113 5.38 -10.19 14.49
CA PHE A 113 4.71 -11.46 14.19
C PHE A 113 4.50 -12.33 15.43
N LEU A 114 5.46 -12.36 16.36
CA LEU A 114 5.27 -13.07 17.63
C LEU A 114 4.14 -12.46 18.46
N SER A 115 4.02 -11.12 18.50
CA SER A 115 2.93 -10.42 19.17
C SER A 115 1.58 -10.82 18.56
N LEU A 116 1.46 -10.76 17.22
CA LEU A 116 0.25 -11.12 16.49
C LEU A 116 -0.16 -12.59 16.73
N MET A 117 0.79 -13.52 16.84
CA MET A 117 0.46 -14.91 17.14
C MET A 117 -0.18 -15.14 18.51
N THR A 118 0.02 -14.22 19.46
CA THR A 118 -0.42 -14.40 20.85
C THR A 118 -1.53 -13.46 21.29
N GLU A 119 -1.69 -12.31 20.63
CA GLU A 119 -2.51 -11.20 21.11
C GLU A 119 -3.65 -10.79 20.15
N ASP A 120 -3.70 -11.36 18.94
CA ASP A 120 -4.66 -10.99 17.88
C ASP A 120 -6.09 -11.53 18.05
#